data_AF-A0A8C4VDA5-F1
#
_entry.id   AF-A0A8C4VDA5-F1
#
_cell.length_a   1.000
_cell.length_b   1.000
_cell.length_c   1.000
_cell.angle_alpha   90.00
_cell.angle_beta   90.00
_cell.angle_gamma   90.00
#
_symmetry.space_group_name_H-M   'P 1'
#
loop_
_entity.id
_entity.type
_entity.pdbx_description
1 polymer ?
#
loop_
_entity_poly.entity_id
_entity_poly.type
_entity_poly.pdbx_seq_one_letter_code
_entity_poly.pdbx_strand_id
1 'polypeptide(L)'
;MAYPTVPCPLHVFEPRYRLMIRRSMETGTKQFGMCISDPQNNFADYGCMLQIRNIHFLPDGRSVVDTVGGKRFRVLRRGMKDGYCTADIEYLEDIKVADTEELKKLRELHDVVYSQACGWFQSLRNKFRSQILQHFGPMPEREENLQATPNGPAWCWWLLAVLPVDPKYQISVLSVMSLKERLIKIQHILTYFSRDQSK
;
A
#
# COMPACT_ATOMS: atom_id res chain seq x y z
N MET A 1 -2.11 5.02 -5.34
CA MET A 1 -0.98 4.64 -4.47
C MET A 1 -0.88 3.12 -4.43
N ALA A 2 0.30 2.54 -4.19
CA ALA A 2 0.45 1.11 -3.89
C ALA A 2 0.74 0.90 -2.41
N TYR A 3 0.28 -0.24 -1.89
CA TYR A 3 0.52 -0.63 -0.51
C TYR A 3 0.99 -2.08 -0.43
N PRO A 4 1.77 -2.45 0.61
CA PRO A 4 2.18 -3.83 0.82
C PRO A 4 1.00 -4.79 0.77
N THR A 5 1.20 -5.96 0.14
CA THR A 5 0.22 -7.05 -0.04
C THR A 5 -1.01 -6.74 -0.89
N VAL A 6 -1.25 -5.47 -1.25
CA VAL A 6 -2.44 -5.05 -2.01
C VAL A 6 -2.19 -5.22 -3.52
N PRO A 7 -3.09 -5.87 -4.27
CA PRO A 7 -3.04 -5.92 -5.72
C PRO A 7 -3.09 -4.53 -6.36
N CYS A 8 -2.32 -4.33 -7.41
CA CYS A 8 -2.29 -3.08 -8.16
C CYS A 8 -2.15 -3.37 -9.67
N PRO A 9 -3.27 -3.72 -10.35
CA PRO A 9 -3.24 -3.91 -11.79
C PRO A 9 -3.03 -2.57 -12.50
N LEU A 10 -2.15 -2.55 -13.50
CA LEU A 10 -1.76 -1.34 -14.22
C LEU A 10 -1.92 -1.52 -15.73
N HIS A 11 -2.49 -0.52 -16.38
CA HIS A 11 -2.47 -0.43 -17.83
C HIS A 11 -1.28 0.44 -18.26
N VAL A 12 -0.25 -0.19 -18.82
CA VAL A 12 0.97 0.46 -19.29
C VAL A 12 0.87 0.71 -20.78
N PHE A 13 0.67 1.98 -21.15
CA PHE A 13 0.52 2.40 -22.54
C PHE A 13 1.65 3.33 -23.03
N GLU A 14 2.27 4.12 -22.15
CA GLU A 14 3.35 5.04 -22.56
C GLU A 14 4.62 4.29 -22.98
N PRO A 15 5.26 4.64 -24.12
CA PRO A 15 6.47 3.98 -24.62
C PRO A 15 7.61 3.82 -23.60
N ARG A 16 7.87 4.85 -22.79
CA ARG A 16 8.92 4.83 -21.75
C ARG A 16 8.71 3.75 -20.69
N TYR A 17 7.46 3.52 -20.27
CA TYR A 17 7.14 2.51 -19.26
C TYR A 17 7.05 1.11 -19.87
N ARG A 18 6.67 0.99 -21.16
CA ARG A 18 6.77 -0.27 -21.89
C ARG A 18 8.22 -0.77 -21.93
N LEU A 19 9.17 0.14 -22.17
CA LEU A 19 10.61 -0.16 -22.09
C LEU A 19 11.04 -0.55 -20.67
N MET A 20 10.59 0.20 -19.65
CA MET A 20 10.88 -0.10 -18.24
C MET A 20 10.43 -1.53 -17.86
N ILE A 21 9.18 -1.88 -18.16
CA ILE A 21 8.62 -3.20 -17.86
C ILE A 21 9.39 -4.31 -18.57
N ARG A 22 9.72 -4.13 -19.86
CA ARG A 22 10.52 -5.11 -20.60
C ARG A 22 11.87 -5.36 -19.92
N ARG A 23 12.59 -4.30 -19.54
CA ARG A 23 13.87 -4.40 -18.83
C ARG A 23 13.74 -5.06 -17.47
N SER A 24 12.70 -4.75 -16.69
CA SER A 24 12.45 -5.41 -15.40
C SER A 24 12.25 -6.92 -15.57
N MET A 25 11.67 -7.37 -16.69
CA MET A 25 11.52 -8.78 -17.01
C MET A 25 12.82 -9.43 -17.50
N GLU A 26 13.53 -8.80 -18.43
CA GLU A 26 14.79 -9.30 -19.01
C GLU A 26 15.91 -9.44 -17.97
N THR A 27 16.00 -8.49 -17.04
CA THR A 27 16.96 -8.53 -15.93
C THR A 27 16.56 -9.50 -14.81
N GLY A 28 15.34 -10.05 -14.85
CA GLY A 28 14.83 -11.00 -13.86
C GLY A 28 14.37 -10.39 -12.54
N THR A 29 14.51 -9.07 -12.34
CA THR A 29 14.09 -8.40 -11.09
C THR A 29 12.56 -8.44 -10.91
N LYS A 30 11.81 -8.33 -12.01
CA LYS A 30 10.33 -8.33 -12.05
C LYS A 30 9.69 -7.35 -11.05
N GLN A 31 10.36 -6.23 -10.80
CA GLN A 31 9.95 -5.23 -9.81
C GLN A 31 10.19 -3.81 -10.31
N PHE A 32 9.41 -2.87 -9.79
CA PHE A 32 9.61 -1.42 -9.95
C PHE A 32 8.97 -0.65 -8.79
N GLY A 33 9.41 0.59 -8.54
CA GLY A 33 8.86 1.43 -7.48
C GLY A 33 7.63 2.22 -7.95
N MET A 34 6.63 2.36 -7.09
CA MET A 34 5.50 3.27 -7.30
C MET A 34 5.41 4.31 -6.19
N CYS A 35 5.41 5.58 -6.59
CA CYS A 35 5.21 6.74 -5.74
C CYS A 35 3.99 7.54 -6.22
N ILE A 36 3.41 8.35 -5.34
CA ILE A 36 2.44 9.37 -5.76
C ILE A 36 3.17 10.49 -6.50
N SER A 37 2.53 11.02 -7.54
CA SER A 37 3.03 12.19 -8.28
C SER A 37 3.10 13.40 -7.36
N ASP A 38 4.23 14.09 -7.40
CA ASP A 38 4.46 15.30 -6.61
C ASP A 38 4.82 16.45 -7.57
N PRO A 39 4.05 17.55 -7.59
CA PRO A 39 4.30 18.66 -8.51
C PRO A 39 5.65 19.34 -8.32
N GLN A 40 6.23 19.28 -7.12
CA GLN A 40 7.50 19.94 -6.79
C GLN A 40 8.69 19.01 -7.09
N ASN A 41 8.56 17.72 -6.78
CA ASN A 41 9.67 16.75 -6.80
C ASN A 41 9.51 15.64 -7.85
N ASN A 42 8.57 15.78 -8.79
CA ASN A 42 8.05 14.75 -9.71
C ASN A 42 7.29 13.61 -9.01
N PHE A 43 7.84 13.09 -7.91
CA PHE A 43 7.23 12.03 -7.10
C PHE A 43 7.60 12.15 -5.62
N ALA A 44 6.71 11.64 -4.77
CA ALA A 44 6.83 11.67 -3.32
C ALA A 44 8.09 10.94 -2.80
N ASP A 45 8.56 11.35 -1.61
CA ASP A 45 9.74 10.75 -0.94
C ASP A 45 9.54 9.31 -0.47
N TYR A 46 8.29 8.84 -0.42
CA TYR A 46 7.95 7.49 0.02
C TYR A 46 7.10 6.77 -1.00
N GLY A 47 7.33 5.46 -1.13
CA GLY A 47 6.63 4.62 -2.08
C GLY A 47 6.62 3.16 -1.68
N CYS A 48 6.07 2.34 -2.56
CA CYS A 48 6.01 0.89 -2.41
C CYS A 48 6.56 0.23 -3.67
N MET A 49 7.41 -0.77 -3.48
CA MET A 49 7.83 -1.66 -4.56
C MET A 49 6.64 -2.48 -5.03
N LEU A 50 6.45 -2.56 -6.34
CA LEU A 50 5.50 -3.46 -6.96
C LEU A 50 6.25 -4.66 -7.53
N GLN A 51 5.75 -5.86 -7.22
CA GLN A 51 6.20 -7.10 -7.85
C GLN A 51 5.25 -7.48 -8.97
N ILE A 52 5.82 -7.69 -10.16
CA ILE A 52 5.09 -8.15 -11.35
C ILE A 52 4.76 -9.63 -11.16
N ARG A 53 3.47 -9.95 -11.16
CA ARG A 53 2.94 -11.32 -11.12
C ARG A 53 2.73 -11.87 -12.52
N ASN A 54 2.09 -11.07 -13.37
CA ASN A 54 1.79 -11.44 -14.75
C ASN A 54 1.77 -10.22 -15.67
N ILE A 55 1.97 -10.45 -16.96
CA ILE A 55 1.87 -9.43 -17.99
C ILE A 55 1.06 -9.97 -19.16
N HIS A 56 0.04 -9.22 -19.55
CA HIS A 56 -0.73 -9.45 -20.76
C HIS A 56 -0.40 -8.35 -21.78
N PHE A 57 0.33 -8.72 -22.83
CA PHE A 57 0.62 -7.81 -23.94
C PHE A 57 -0.58 -7.72 -24.89
N LEU A 58 -0.87 -6.50 -25.32
CA LEU A 58 -1.91 -6.20 -26.31
C LEU A 58 -1.28 -6.11 -27.71
N PRO A 59 -2.05 -6.31 -28.80
CA PRO A 59 -1.51 -6.32 -30.18
C PRO A 59 -0.82 -5.02 -30.62
N ASP A 60 -1.20 -3.88 -30.03
CA ASP A 60 -0.57 -2.57 -30.27
C ASP A 60 0.68 -2.31 -29.41
N GLY A 61 1.07 -3.31 -28.63
CA GLY A 61 2.23 -3.31 -27.76
C GLY A 61 2.02 -2.61 -26.41
N ARG A 62 0.80 -2.17 -26.08
CA ARG A 62 0.40 -1.85 -24.70
C ARG A 62 0.39 -3.11 -23.85
N SER A 63 0.33 -2.97 -22.52
CA SER A 63 0.25 -4.14 -21.64
C SER A 63 -0.59 -3.88 -20.40
N VAL A 64 -1.33 -4.89 -19.96
CA VAL A 64 -1.91 -4.96 -18.62
C VAL A 64 -0.93 -5.74 -17.75
N VAL A 65 -0.42 -5.10 -16.71
CA VAL A 65 0.56 -5.66 -15.78
C VAL A 65 -0.14 -5.91 -14.45
N ASP A 66 -0.23 -7.18 -14.07
CA ASP A 66 -0.70 -7.54 -12.74
C ASP A 66 0.46 -7.43 -11.75
N THR A 67 0.27 -6.64 -10.70
CA THR A 67 1.29 -6.43 -9.67
C THR A 67 0.71 -6.53 -8.27
N VAL A 68 1.57 -6.79 -7.29
CA VAL A 68 1.25 -6.69 -5.88
C VAL A 68 2.27 -5.81 -5.18
N GLY A 69 1.82 -4.98 -4.24
CA GLY A 69 2.73 -4.21 -3.43
C GLY A 69 3.56 -5.08 -2.48
N GLY A 70 4.83 -4.71 -2.33
CA GLY A 70 5.82 -5.40 -1.52
C GLY A 70 6.45 -4.45 -0.51
N LYS A 71 7.76 -4.30 -0.58
CA LYS A 71 8.54 -3.49 0.37
C LYS A 71 8.22 -2.00 0.23
N ARG A 72 8.05 -1.33 1.36
CA ARG A 72 7.99 0.14 1.42
C ARG A 72 9.40 0.70 1.31
N PHE A 73 9.53 1.93 0.82
CA PHE A 73 10.82 2.57 0.71
C PHE A 73 10.75 4.09 0.90
N ARG A 74 11.90 4.66 1.23
CA ARG A 74 12.20 6.09 1.21
C ARG A 74 13.18 6.39 0.07
N VAL A 75 12.95 7.46 -0.65
CA VAL A 75 13.81 7.95 -1.73
C VAL A 75 15.02 8.66 -1.13
N LEU A 76 16.23 8.23 -1.51
CA LEU A 76 17.49 8.87 -1.13
C LEU A 76 17.94 9.87 -2.19
N ARG A 77 17.86 9.46 -3.45
CA ARG A 77 18.28 10.26 -4.60
C ARG A 77 17.36 10.00 -5.77
N ARG A 78 17.04 11.05 -6.52
CA ARG A 78 16.20 11.00 -7.72
C ARG A 78 17.06 11.08 -8.98
N GLY A 79 16.60 10.44 -10.04
CA GLY A 79 17.24 10.45 -11.34
C GLY A 79 16.24 10.22 -12.46
N MET A 80 16.75 10.16 -13.69
CA MET A 80 15.97 9.94 -14.90
C MET A 80 16.78 9.06 -15.85
N LYS A 81 16.11 8.10 -16.48
CA LYS A 81 16.72 7.25 -17.51
C LYS A 81 15.68 6.97 -18.59
N ASP A 82 16.03 7.22 -19.85
CA ASP A 82 15.19 6.92 -21.03
C ASP A 82 13.74 7.44 -20.89
N GLY A 83 13.59 8.63 -20.28
CA GLY A 83 12.31 9.32 -20.10
C GLY A 83 11.47 8.87 -18.91
N TYR A 84 11.89 7.89 -18.12
CA TYR A 84 11.21 7.50 -16.86
C TYR A 84 12.08 7.78 -15.62
N CYS A 85 11.40 8.08 -14.50
CA CYS A 85 12.06 8.39 -13.23
C CYS A 85 12.79 7.17 -12.68
N THR A 86 13.95 7.40 -12.07
CA THR A 86 14.72 6.41 -11.31
C THR A 86 15.02 6.96 -9.92
N ALA A 87 15.31 6.08 -8.97
CA ALA A 87 15.65 6.49 -7.61
C ALA A 87 16.61 5.49 -6.96
N ASP A 88 17.55 6.04 -6.18
CA ASP A 88 18.22 5.27 -5.13
C ASP A 88 17.31 5.31 -3.90
N ILE A 89 17.10 4.16 -3.27
CA ILE A 89 16.10 3.99 -2.22
C ILE A 89 16.68 3.28 -1.00
N GLU A 90 16.02 3.49 0.13
CA GLU A 90 16.20 2.76 1.38
C GLU A 90 14.89 2.05 1.72
N TYR A 91 14.94 0.74 2.01
CA TYR A 91 13.75 0.00 2.40
C TYR A 91 13.33 0.34 3.83
N LEU A 92 12.01 0.41 4.04
CA LEU A 92 11.41 0.61 5.35
C LEU A 92 10.87 -0.71 5.90
N GLU A 93 11.19 -0.97 7.16
CA GLU A 93 10.64 -2.09 7.93
C GLU A 93 10.09 -1.56 9.25
N ASP A 94 9.07 -2.24 9.78
CA ASP A 94 8.53 -1.88 11.08
C ASP A 94 9.50 -2.20 12.21
N ILE A 95 9.62 -1.25 13.13
CA ILE A 95 10.41 -1.40 14.34
C ILE A 95 9.70 -2.38 15.25
N LYS A 96 10.40 -3.46 15.60
CA LYS A 96 9.85 -4.49 16.48
C LYS A 96 9.79 -4.01 17.94
N VAL A 97 8.67 -4.26 18.59
CA VAL A 97 8.47 -4.08 20.02
C VAL A 97 8.99 -5.32 20.76
N ALA A 98 10.06 -5.13 21.53
CA ALA A 98 10.71 -6.17 22.32
C ALA A 98 10.13 -6.30 23.74
N ASP A 99 9.65 -5.20 24.32
CA ASP A 99 9.07 -5.20 25.66
C ASP A 99 7.71 -5.92 25.68
N THR A 100 7.56 -6.88 26.59
CA THR A 100 6.38 -7.76 26.66
C THR A 100 5.11 -6.99 27.02
N GLU A 101 5.20 -6.00 27.91
CA GLU A 101 4.04 -5.21 28.33
C GLU A 101 3.58 -4.25 27.22
N GLU A 102 4.51 -3.59 26.54
CA GLU A 102 4.19 -2.78 25.36
C GLU A 102 3.65 -3.65 24.21
N LEU A 103 4.15 -4.87 24.02
CA LEU A 103 3.61 -5.80 23.02
C LEU A 103 2.18 -6.24 23.37
N LYS A 104 1.86 -6.41 24.65
CA LYS A 104 0.50 -6.71 25.11
C LYS A 104 -0.44 -5.53 24.81
N LYS A 105 -0.06 -4.30 25.18
CA LYS A 105 -0.83 -3.08 24.86
C LYS A 105 -1.00 -2.88 23.35
N LEU A 106 0.04 -3.18 22.56
CA LEU A 106 -0.01 -3.12 21.11
C LEU A 106 -1.06 -4.10 20.55
N ARG A 107 -1.15 -5.30 21.12
CA ARG A 107 -2.12 -6.32 20.73
C ARG A 107 -3.55 -5.92 21.09
N GLU A 108 -3.75 -5.36 22.28
CA GLU A 108 -5.05 -4.81 22.70
C GLU A 108 -5.51 -3.68 21.76
N LEU A 109 -4.62 -2.73 21.45
CA LEU A 109 -4.89 -1.68 20.47
C LEU A 109 -5.21 -2.27 19.09
N HIS A 110 -4.40 -3.20 18.62
CA HIS A 110 -4.61 -3.89 17.35
C HIS A 110 -6.02 -4.50 17.27
N ASP A 111 -6.43 -5.25 18.30
CA ASP A 111 -7.72 -5.96 18.30
C ASP A 111 -8.91 -4.99 18.32
N VAL A 112 -8.79 -3.86 19.04
CA VAL A 112 -9.79 -2.79 19.03
C VAL A 112 -9.92 -2.16 17.63
N VAL A 113 -8.79 -1.77 17.02
CA VAL A 113 -8.81 -1.10 15.71
C VAL A 113 -9.26 -2.05 14.60
N TYR A 114 -8.86 -3.32 14.66
CA TYR A 114 -9.32 -4.35 13.73
C TYR A 114 -10.85 -4.53 13.83
N SER A 115 -11.39 -4.61 15.05
CA SER A 115 -12.84 -4.72 15.27
C SER A 115 -13.59 -3.48 14.74
N GLN A 116 -13.03 -2.29 14.91
CA GLN A 116 -13.57 -1.05 14.33
C GLN A 116 -13.53 -1.08 12.80
N ALA A 117 -12.45 -1.57 12.18
CA ALA A 117 -12.35 -1.73 10.73
C ALA A 117 -13.39 -2.70 10.18
N CYS A 118 -13.59 -3.85 10.85
CA CYS A 118 -14.65 -4.80 10.53
C CYS A 118 -16.03 -4.14 10.61
N GLY A 119 -16.32 -3.42 11.70
CA GLY A 119 -17.60 -2.73 11.90
C GLY A 119 -17.86 -1.68 10.83
N TRP A 120 -16.86 -0.87 10.49
CA TRP A 120 -16.93 0.10 9.39
C TRP A 120 -17.19 -0.57 8.04
N PHE A 121 -16.47 -1.65 7.72
CA PHE A 121 -16.65 -2.34 6.45
C PHE A 121 -18.06 -2.97 6.34
N GLN A 122 -18.58 -3.50 7.44
CA GLN A 122 -19.92 -4.06 7.52
C GLN A 122 -21.03 -2.98 7.45
N SER A 123 -20.76 -1.75 7.91
CA SER A 123 -21.72 -0.65 7.81
C SER A 123 -21.82 -0.06 6.40
N LEU A 124 -20.88 -0.37 5.50
CA LEU A 124 -20.93 0.10 4.11
C LEU A 124 -22.17 -0.44 3.38
N ARG A 125 -22.79 0.43 2.58
CA ARG A 125 -23.89 0.03 1.68
C ARG A 125 -23.42 -1.10 0.75
N ASN A 126 -24.32 -2.06 0.50
CA ASN A 126 -24.03 -3.27 -0.27
C ASN A 126 -23.31 -3.01 -1.59
N LYS A 127 -23.72 -1.98 -2.34
CA LYS A 127 -23.09 -1.62 -3.61
C LYS A 127 -21.59 -1.33 -3.48
N PHE A 128 -21.20 -0.51 -2.49
CA PHE A 128 -19.79 -0.15 -2.27
C PHE A 128 -18.99 -1.36 -1.76
N ARG A 129 -19.58 -2.12 -0.84
CA ARG A 129 -18.95 -3.34 -0.31
C ARG A 129 -18.67 -4.36 -1.41
N SER A 130 -19.63 -4.61 -2.31
CA SER A 130 -19.42 -5.52 -3.46
C SER A 130 -18.33 -5.04 -4.41
N GLN A 131 -18.25 -3.73 -4.66
CA GLN A 131 -17.18 -3.16 -5.49
C GLN A 131 -15.79 -3.32 -4.86
N ILE A 132 -15.68 -3.08 -3.55
CA ILE A 132 -14.44 -3.31 -2.81
C ILE A 132 -14.03 -4.78 -2.90
N LEU A 133 -14.95 -5.71 -2.64
CA LEU A 133 -14.67 -7.15 -2.70
C LEU A 133 -14.24 -7.60 -4.10
N GLN A 134 -14.86 -7.05 -5.15
CA GLN A 134 -14.50 -7.37 -6.53
C GLN A 134 -13.08 -6.91 -6.90
N HIS A 135 -12.67 -5.73 -6.40
CA HIS A 135 -11.39 -5.14 -6.78
C HIS A 135 -10.21 -5.55 -5.88
N PHE A 136 -10.44 -5.59 -4.57
CA PHE A 136 -9.40 -5.81 -3.56
C PHE A 136 -9.50 -7.17 -2.86
N GLY A 137 -10.58 -7.92 -3.08
CA GLY A 137 -10.89 -9.13 -2.33
C GLY A 137 -11.42 -8.83 -0.91
N PRO A 138 -11.63 -9.88 -0.10
CA PRO A 138 -12.02 -9.71 1.29
C PRO A 138 -10.92 -9.03 2.10
N MET A 139 -11.31 -8.36 3.19
CA MET A 139 -10.35 -7.85 4.15
C MET A 139 -9.55 -9.02 4.74
N PRO A 140 -8.20 -8.93 4.79
CA PRO A 140 -7.37 -9.97 5.39
C PRO A 140 -7.77 -10.26 6.84
N GLU A 141 -7.65 -11.52 7.24
CA GLU A 141 -7.85 -11.92 8.62
C GLU A 141 -6.74 -11.37 9.53
N ARG A 142 -7.04 -11.36 10.83
CA ARG A 142 -6.07 -10.98 11.85
C ARG A 142 -4.91 -11.98 11.90
N GLU A 143 -3.66 -11.48 11.86
CA GLU A 143 -2.50 -12.34 12.11
C GLU A 143 -2.29 -12.62 13.60
N GLU A 144 -1.84 -13.84 13.94
CA GLU A 144 -1.45 -14.21 15.30
C GLU A 144 -0.17 -13.47 15.76
N ASN A 145 0.79 -13.35 14.85
CA ASN A 145 2.05 -12.64 15.07
C ASN A 145 2.08 -11.32 14.29
N LEU A 146 1.76 -10.23 14.99
CA LEU A 146 1.73 -8.87 14.46
C LEU A 146 3.08 -8.38 13.89
N GLN A 147 4.19 -9.03 14.27
CA GLN A 147 5.56 -8.66 13.90
C GLN A 147 6.21 -9.66 12.95
N ALA A 148 5.43 -10.57 12.38
CA ALA A 148 5.92 -11.62 11.48
C ALA A 148 6.46 -11.07 10.14
N THR A 149 5.84 -9.99 9.64
CA THR A 149 6.22 -9.37 8.37
C THR A 149 6.90 -8.02 8.62
N PRO A 150 7.78 -7.56 7.71
CA PRO A 150 8.43 -6.25 7.83
C PRO A 150 7.48 -5.06 7.69
N ASN A 151 6.22 -5.28 7.30
CA ASN A 151 5.22 -4.21 7.14
C ASN A 151 4.05 -4.36 8.13
N GLY A 152 4.13 -5.29 9.08
CA GLY A 152 3.04 -5.59 9.99
C GLY A 152 1.79 -6.15 9.30
N PRO A 153 0.61 -6.02 9.92
CA PRO A 153 -0.63 -6.63 9.48
C PRO A 153 -1.10 -6.21 8.08
N ALA A 154 -1.47 -7.19 7.24
CA ALA A 154 -1.92 -6.97 5.87
C ALA A 154 -3.23 -6.16 5.80
N TRP A 155 -4.15 -6.36 6.75
CA TRP A 155 -5.43 -5.67 6.79
C TRP A 155 -5.28 -4.15 6.94
N CYS A 156 -4.22 -3.67 7.60
CA CYS A 156 -3.93 -2.24 7.72
C CYS A 156 -3.74 -1.60 6.32
N TRP A 157 -3.01 -2.29 5.45
CA TRP A 157 -2.70 -1.84 4.09
C TRP A 157 -3.90 -1.97 3.16
N TRP A 158 -4.65 -3.05 3.28
CA TRP A 158 -5.92 -3.23 2.59
C TRP A 158 -6.90 -2.09 2.93
N LEU A 159 -7.01 -1.75 4.22
CA LEU A 159 -7.91 -0.70 4.68
C LEU A 159 -7.51 0.68 4.12
N LEU A 160 -6.21 1.01 4.10
CA LEU A 160 -5.71 2.25 3.49
C LEU A 160 -5.91 2.32 1.97
N ALA A 161 -5.99 1.16 1.30
CA ALA A 161 -6.27 1.10 -0.14
C ALA A 161 -7.74 1.36 -0.47
N VAL A 162 -8.66 0.98 0.42
CA VAL A 162 -10.12 1.12 0.19
C VAL A 162 -10.71 2.41 0.75
N LEU A 163 -10.06 3.03 1.74
CA LEU A 163 -10.53 4.27 2.35
C LEU A 163 -10.21 5.50 1.46
N PRO A 164 -11.14 6.45 1.30
CA PRO A 164 -10.93 7.66 0.51
C PRO A 164 -10.13 8.71 1.31
N VAL A 165 -8.87 8.39 1.60
CA VAL A 165 -7.97 9.24 2.39
C VAL A 165 -7.16 10.15 1.47
N ASP A 166 -6.94 11.41 1.90
CA ASP A 166 -6.08 12.34 1.18
C ASP A 166 -4.69 11.74 0.91
N PRO A 167 -4.15 11.86 -0.32
CA PRO A 167 -2.83 11.34 -0.69
C PRO A 167 -1.69 11.71 0.25
N LYS A 168 -1.66 12.95 0.79
CA LYS A 168 -0.59 13.37 1.72
C LYS A 168 -0.70 12.61 3.03
N TYR A 169 -1.93 12.40 3.51
CA TYR A 169 -2.15 11.61 4.73
C TYR A 169 -1.82 10.13 4.50
N GLN A 170 -2.17 9.57 3.34
CA GLN A 170 -1.77 8.21 2.94
C GLN A 170 -0.24 8.04 2.97
N ILE A 171 0.52 8.99 2.41
CA ILE A 171 1.99 9.01 2.47
C ILE A 171 2.47 9.05 3.92
N SER A 172 1.84 9.87 4.76
CA SER A 172 2.18 9.98 6.18
C SER A 172 1.94 8.70 6.98
N VAL A 173 1.05 7.82 6.53
CA VAL A 173 0.81 6.50 7.16
C VAL A 173 1.78 5.47 6.58
N LEU A 174 2.03 5.53 5.26
CA LEU A 174 2.97 4.66 4.56
C LEU A 174 4.39 4.78 5.11
N SER A 175 4.82 5.98 5.51
CA SER A 175 6.18 6.23 6.03
C SER A 175 6.39 5.79 7.49
N VAL A 176 5.34 5.44 8.23
CA VAL A 176 5.43 5.10 9.66
C VAL A 176 6.04 3.71 9.86
N MET A 177 7.09 3.63 10.67
CA MET A 177 7.76 2.37 11.03
C MET A 177 7.26 1.80 12.38
N SER A 178 6.46 2.54 13.14
CA SER A 178 5.84 2.05 14.38
C SER A 178 4.43 1.53 14.12
N LEU A 179 4.20 0.23 14.33
CA LEU A 179 2.85 -0.35 14.17
C LEU A 179 1.84 0.34 15.10
N LYS A 180 2.24 0.70 16.32
CA LYS A 180 1.40 1.44 17.28
C LYS A 180 0.91 2.77 16.70
N GLU A 181 1.83 3.58 16.17
CA GLU A 181 1.49 4.87 15.57
C GLU A 181 0.62 4.71 14.33
N ARG A 182 0.89 3.68 13.51
CA ARG A 182 0.09 3.39 12.32
C ARG A 182 -1.35 3.01 12.70
N LEU A 183 -1.54 2.17 13.72
CA LEU A 183 -2.86 1.81 14.24
C LEU A 183 -3.62 3.02 14.78
N ILE A 184 -2.96 3.92 15.50
CA ILE A 184 -3.57 5.17 15.99
C ILE A 184 -4.05 6.05 14.82
N LYS A 185 -3.22 6.22 13.78
CA LYS A 185 -3.62 6.96 12.57
C LYS A 185 -4.81 6.32 11.87
N ILE A 186 -4.81 4.99 11.72
CA ILE A 186 -5.93 4.25 11.13
C ILE A 186 -7.20 4.43 11.97
N GLN A 187 -7.11 4.34 13.29
CA GLN A 187 -8.24 4.56 14.19
C GLN A 187 -8.85 5.95 14.05
N HIS A 188 -8.01 7.00 13.91
CA HIS A 188 -8.49 8.35 13.66
C HIS A 188 -9.23 8.46 12.32
N ILE A 189 -8.71 7.83 11.27
CA ILE A 189 -9.39 7.78 9.97
C ILE A 189 -10.76 7.10 10.10
N LEU A 190 -10.82 5.93 10.73
CA LEU A 190 -12.07 5.19 10.93
C LEU A 190 -13.10 6.01 11.72
N THR A 191 -12.67 6.64 12.82
CA THR A 191 -13.53 7.50 13.65
C THR A 191 -14.10 8.67 12.86
N TYR A 192 -13.30 9.29 11.98
CA TYR A 192 -13.76 10.36 11.11
C TYR A 192 -14.85 9.87 10.14
N PHE A 193 -14.63 8.76 9.44
CA PHE A 193 -15.59 8.26 8.46
C PHE A 193 -16.86 7.64 9.08
N SER A 194 -16.78 7.05 10.27
CA SER A 194 -17.97 6.56 10.98
C SER A 194 -18.91 7.71 11.38
N ARG A 195 -18.39 8.90 11.68
CA ARG A 195 -19.20 10.08 12.00
C ARG A 195 -19.90 10.66 10.76
N ASP A 196 -19.22 10.63 9.61
CA ASP A 196 -19.74 11.18 8.37
C ASP A 196 -20.87 10.32 7.78
N GLN A 197 -20.84 8.99 8.01
CA GLN A 197 -21.94 8.08 7.64
C GLN A 197 -23.20 8.24 8.50
N SER A 198 -23.11 8.94 9.64
CA SER A 198 -24.24 9.18 10.55
C SER A 198 -25.03 10.47 10.22
N LYS A 199 -24.63 11.19 9.16
CA LYS A 199 -25.30 12.38 8.64
C LYS A 199 -25.97 12.08 7.31
#